data_AF-A0A521SUH1-F1
#
_entry.id   AF-A0A521SUH1-F1
#
_cell.length_a   1.000
_cell.length_b   1.000
_cell.length_c   1.000
_cell.angle_alpha   90.00
_cell.angle_beta   90.00
_cell.angle_gamma   90.00
#
_symmetry.space_group_name_H-M   'P 1'
#
loop_
_entity.id
_entity.type
_entity.pdbx_description
1 polymer ?
#
loop_
_entity_poly.entity_id
_entity_poly.type
_entity_poly.pdbx_seq_one_letter_code
_entity_poly.pdbx_strand_id
1 'polypeptide(L)'
;QAPHIMRGLRTGLKLNQGKLEDYLYEALLDPYCGLFMAQTAEKCAAKYGISREEQDLYAIRSQQAAGKAWAEGRFADEVVPVEIKSRKGVTVVDRDDHLRPETTMEALAKLPAAFSKDGTVTAGNASGIVDGGAAVILASGAAVKEKGLKPTARIVSWAAVGVDPSYMGMGPAPASRKALEKAGLTLDQIDLIEVNEAFSGQYLAVEKELGLDRNKTNVNGGAIALGHPLGMTGSRLILTLTLELGRRGKKYGMATACIGGGQGITIIIERI
;
A
#
# COMPACT_ATOMS: atom_id res chain seq x y z
N GLN A 1 -16.12 -2.92 -4.90
CA GLN A 1 -17.39 -2.93 -4.13
C GLN A 1 -17.47 -4.16 -3.21
N ALA A 2 -17.51 -3.94 -1.89
CA ALA A 2 -17.77 -4.99 -0.91
C ALA A 2 -19.28 -5.13 -0.65
N PRO A 3 -19.84 -6.34 -0.62
CA PRO A 3 -21.27 -6.52 -0.37
C PRO A 3 -21.60 -6.40 1.13
N HIS A 4 -22.85 -6.10 1.44
CA HIS A 4 -23.39 -6.44 2.75
C HIS A 4 -23.75 -7.93 2.77
N ILE A 5 -23.55 -8.58 3.92
CA ILE A 5 -23.82 -10.01 4.08
C ILE A 5 -24.83 -10.23 5.21
N MET A 6 -25.66 -11.27 5.07
CA MET A 6 -26.52 -11.75 6.14
C MET A 6 -26.35 -13.27 6.26
N ARG A 7 -25.61 -13.68 7.28
CA ARG A 7 -25.25 -15.10 7.49
C ARG A 7 -26.48 -15.90 7.93
N GLY A 8 -26.58 -17.14 7.47
CA GLY A 8 -27.70 -18.04 7.80
C GLY A 8 -28.95 -17.89 6.93
N LEU A 9 -29.04 -16.86 6.06
CA LEU A 9 -30.21 -16.66 5.19
C LEU A 9 -30.47 -17.86 4.27
N ARG A 10 -29.41 -18.54 3.81
CA ARG A 10 -29.50 -19.73 2.95
C ARG A 10 -30.18 -20.92 3.65
N THR A 11 -30.00 -21.06 4.97
CA THR A 11 -30.51 -22.18 5.77
C THR A 11 -31.77 -21.86 6.56
N GLY A 12 -32.22 -20.60 6.50
CA GLY A 12 -33.33 -20.08 7.30
C GLY A 12 -32.85 -19.41 8.59
N LEU A 13 -33.50 -18.29 8.92
CA LEU A 13 -33.32 -17.56 10.17
C LEU A 13 -34.52 -17.83 11.08
N LYS A 14 -34.32 -17.81 12.40
CA LYS A 14 -35.44 -17.84 13.35
C LYS A 14 -36.24 -16.53 13.26
N LEU A 15 -37.49 -16.55 13.70
CA LEU A 15 -38.33 -15.36 13.78
C LEU A 15 -37.61 -14.24 14.55
N ASN A 16 -37.61 -13.02 13.99
CA ASN A 16 -36.94 -11.84 14.56
C ASN A 16 -35.41 -11.97 14.74
N GLN A 17 -34.73 -12.76 13.90
CA GLN A 17 -33.27 -12.85 13.85
C GLN A 17 -32.71 -12.42 12.49
N GLY A 18 -31.42 -12.09 12.47
CA GLY A 18 -30.66 -11.66 11.29
C GLY A 18 -29.80 -10.45 11.62
N LYS A 19 -28.53 -10.48 11.19
CA LYS A 19 -27.62 -9.34 11.30
C LYS A 19 -27.11 -9.01 9.90
N LEU A 20 -27.35 -7.77 9.47
CA LEU A 20 -26.71 -7.24 8.28
C LEU A 20 -25.30 -6.80 8.67
N GLU A 21 -24.30 -7.43 8.07
CA GLU A 21 -22.88 -7.15 8.31
C GLU A 21 -22.30 -6.44 7.10
N ASP A 22 -21.47 -5.42 7.34
CA ASP A 22 -20.64 -4.81 6.31
C ASP A 22 -19.39 -5.66 6.12
N TYR A 23 -19.27 -6.31 4.96
CA TYR A 23 -18.13 -7.18 4.67
C TYR A 23 -16.81 -6.43 4.58
N LEU A 24 -16.81 -5.15 4.20
CA LEU A 24 -15.60 -4.35 4.20
C LEU A 24 -15.10 -4.12 5.63
N TYR A 25 -16.01 -3.78 6.53
CA TYR A 25 -15.69 -3.60 7.93
C TYR A 25 -15.16 -4.90 8.56
N GLU A 26 -15.82 -6.02 8.30
CA GLU A 26 -15.37 -7.35 8.74
C GLU A 26 -14.01 -7.74 8.14
N ALA A 27 -13.74 -7.41 6.88
CA ALA A 27 -12.46 -7.70 6.23
C ALA A 27 -11.28 -6.90 6.80
N LEU A 28 -11.55 -5.83 7.55
CA LEU A 28 -10.55 -5.02 8.24
C LEU A 28 -10.33 -5.45 9.70
N LEU A 29 -11.08 -6.46 10.18
CA LEU A 29 -10.90 -7.08 11.48
C LEU A 29 -10.06 -8.35 11.33
N ASP A 30 -8.98 -8.45 12.10
CA ASP A 30 -8.22 -9.69 12.19
C ASP A 30 -8.96 -10.69 13.10
N PRO A 31 -9.36 -11.87 12.58
CA PRO A 31 -10.14 -12.82 13.37
C PRO A 31 -9.32 -13.57 14.42
N TYR A 32 -7.98 -13.55 14.34
CA TYR A 32 -7.10 -14.29 15.25
C TYR A 32 -6.71 -13.46 16.46
N CYS A 33 -6.39 -12.18 16.27
CA CYS A 33 -6.04 -11.28 17.38
C CYS A 33 -7.18 -10.36 17.81
N GLY A 34 -8.30 -10.34 17.09
CA GLY A 34 -9.48 -9.54 17.43
C GLY A 34 -9.27 -8.03 17.33
N LEU A 35 -8.27 -7.60 16.54
CA LEU A 35 -7.91 -6.20 16.35
C LEU A 35 -8.23 -5.76 14.92
N PHE A 36 -8.75 -4.53 14.78
CA PHE A 36 -8.79 -3.89 13.47
C PHE A 36 -7.39 -3.58 12.98
N MET A 37 -7.20 -3.54 11.66
CA MET A 37 -5.90 -3.22 11.05
C MET A 37 -5.28 -1.93 11.60
N ALA A 38 -6.10 -0.90 11.86
CA ALA A 38 -5.65 0.34 12.47
C ALA A 38 -5.11 0.16 13.90
N GLN A 39 -5.72 -0.71 14.71
CA GLN A 39 -5.24 -1.00 16.06
C GLN A 39 -3.91 -1.78 16.03
N THR A 40 -3.70 -2.63 15.02
CA THR A 40 -2.39 -3.26 14.81
C THR A 40 -1.32 -2.23 14.44
N ALA A 41 -1.69 -1.17 13.70
CA ALA A 41 -0.80 -0.05 13.39
C ALA A 41 -0.50 0.79 14.64
N GLU A 42 -1.46 1.02 15.53
CA GLU A 42 -1.22 1.65 16.84
C GLU A 42 -0.22 0.84 17.67
N LYS A 43 -0.33 -0.49 17.70
CA LYS A 43 0.66 -1.36 18.36
C LYS A 43 2.06 -1.24 17.76
N CYS A 44 2.17 -1.16 16.43
CA CYS A 44 3.44 -0.93 15.76
C CYS A 44 4.02 0.44 16.13
N ALA A 45 3.21 1.50 16.08
CA ALA A 45 3.62 2.84 16.45
C ALA A 45 4.12 2.91 17.90
N ALA A 46 3.37 2.35 18.83
CA ALA A 46 3.74 2.30 20.25
C ALA A 46 5.06 1.55 20.48
N LYS A 47 5.28 0.41 19.80
CA LYS A 47 6.52 -0.38 19.94
C LYS A 47 7.78 0.40 19.54
N TYR A 48 7.68 1.28 18.56
CA TYR A 48 8.80 2.08 18.05
C TYR A 48 8.78 3.54 18.54
N GLY A 49 7.93 3.86 19.52
CA GLY A 49 7.81 5.21 20.08
C GLY A 49 7.44 6.26 19.03
N ILE A 50 6.59 5.91 18.07
CA ILE A 50 6.18 6.79 16.96
C ILE A 50 4.98 7.61 17.43
N SER A 51 5.21 8.91 17.57
CA SER A 51 4.20 9.89 17.98
C SER A 51 3.11 10.09 16.92
N ARG A 52 2.02 10.76 17.33
CA ARG A 52 0.96 11.19 16.42
C ARG A 52 1.48 12.23 15.43
N GLU A 53 2.32 13.14 15.92
CA GLU A 53 2.92 14.22 15.15
C GLU A 53 3.86 13.67 14.06
N GLU A 54 4.67 12.66 14.36
CA GLU A 54 5.49 11.96 13.35
C GLU A 54 4.62 11.31 12.26
N GLN A 55 3.50 10.70 12.64
CA GLN A 55 2.56 10.08 11.70
C GLN A 55 1.93 11.11 10.76
N ASP A 56 1.48 12.23 11.31
CA ASP A 56 0.85 13.30 10.53
C ASP A 56 1.87 14.01 9.62
N LEU A 57 3.10 14.24 10.10
CA LEU A 57 4.19 14.78 9.27
C LEU A 57 4.53 13.85 8.10
N TYR A 58 4.54 12.53 8.34
CA TYR A 58 4.73 11.56 7.27
C TYR A 58 3.59 11.59 6.25
N ALA A 59 2.35 11.67 6.72
CA ALA A 59 1.18 11.76 5.84
C ALA A 59 1.24 12.98 4.91
N ILE A 60 1.63 14.16 5.43
CA ILE A 60 1.85 15.37 4.61
C ILE A 60 2.90 15.11 3.54
N ARG A 61 4.02 14.48 3.89
CA ARG A 61 5.09 14.15 2.93
C ARG A 61 4.58 13.22 1.83
N SER A 62 3.75 12.22 2.15
CA SER A 62 3.12 11.34 1.16
C SER A 62 2.17 12.12 0.23
N GLN A 63 1.31 12.97 0.80
CA GLN A 63 0.37 13.83 0.05
C GLN A 63 1.07 14.78 -0.92
N GLN A 64 2.12 15.46 -0.44
CA GLN A 64 2.91 16.39 -1.25
C GLN A 64 3.70 15.67 -2.34
N ALA A 65 4.28 14.51 -2.05
CA ALA A 65 5.02 13.72 -3.03
C ALA A 65 4.09 13.20 -4.15
N ALA A 66 2.89 12.72 -3.81
CA ALA A 66 1.88 12.31 -4.78
C ALA A 66 1.36 13.48 -5.62
N GLY A 67 1.06 14.62 -4.99
CA GLY A 67 0.65 15.84 -5.69
C GLY A 67 1.70 16.32 -6.69
N LYS A 68 2.97 16.32 -6.28
CA LYS A 68 4.10 16.67 -7.14
C LYS A 68 4.29 15.66 -8.29
N ALA A 69 4.19 14.36 -8.01
CA ALA A 69 4.33 13.33 -9.03
C ALA A 69 3.24 13.43 -10.12
N TRP A 70 2.00 13.71 -9.72
CA TRP A 70 0.92 14.03 -10.67
C TRP A 70 1.18 15.32 -11.45
N ALA A 71 1.62 16.39 -10.79
CA ALA A 71 1.88 17.67 -11.44
C ALA A 71 3.02 17.60 -12.47
N GLU A 72 4.00 16.74 -12.23
CA GLU A 72 5.12 16.47 -13.15
C GLU A 72 4.80 15.40 -14.21
N GLY A 73 3.58 14.85 -14.23
CA GLY A 73 3.17 13.84 -15.20
C GLY A 73 3.81 12.46 -15.00
N ARG A 74 4.37 12.15 -13.82
CA ARG A 74 5.06 10.87 -13.56
C ARG A 74 4.14 9.66 -13.66
N PHE A 75 2.84 9.85 -13.41
CA PHE A 75 1.83 8.79 -13.48
C PHE A 75 1.20 8.64 -14.86
N ALA A 76 1.56 9.48 -15.84
CA ALA A 76 1.01 9.41 -17.19
C ALA A 76 1.31 8.07 -17.90
N ASP A 77 2.45 7.45 -17.56
CA ASP A 77 2.86 6.15 -18.11
C ASP A 77 2.26 4.95 -17.35
N GLU A 78 1.65 5.16 -16.18
CA GLU A 78 1.05 4.08 -15.36
C GLU A 78 -0.49 4.06 -15.40
N VAL A 79 -1.14 5.22 -15.58
CA VAL A 79 -2.60 5.35 -15.51
C VAL A 79 -3.23 5.23 -16.89
N VAL A 80 -4.16 4.28 -17.01
CA VAL A 80 -4.99 4.10 -18.21
C VAL A 80 -6.36 4.75 -17.95
N PRO A 81 -6.82 5.70 -18.79
CA PRO A 81 -8.14 6.31 -18.64
C PRO A 81 -9.27 5.29 -18.72
N VAL A 82 -10.25 5.41 -17.82
CA VAL A 82 -11.46 4.59 -17.80
C VAL A 82 -12.65 5.43 -18.23
N GLU A 83 -13.28 5.05 -19.34
CA GLU A 83 -14.52 5.66 -19.81
C GLU A 83 -15.75 5.04 -19.13
N ILE A 84 -16.54 5.88 -18.46
CA ILE A 84 -17.81 5.52 -17.86
C ILE A 84 -18.93 6.07 -18.74
N LYS A 85 -19.60 5.18 -19.47
CA LYS A 85 -20.72 5.52 -20.35
C LYS A 85 -22.01 5.52 -19.57
N SER A 86 -22.72 6.65 -19.59
CA SER A 86 -24.03 6.81 -18.96
C SER A 86 -25.06 7.37 -19.96
N ARG A 87 -26.34 7.37 -19.58
CA ARG A 87 -27.39 8.04 -20.36
C ARG A 87 -27.15 9.55 -20.54
N LYS A 88 -26.34 10.18 -19.67
CA LYS A 88 -26.05 11.62 -19.68
C LYS A 88 -24.76 11.97 -20.47
N GLY A 89 -24.05 10.98 -21.00
CA GLY A 89 -22.77 11.15 -21.69
C GLY A 89 -21.67 10.27 -21.13
N VAL A 90 -20.44 10.54 -21.57
CA VAL A 90 -19.22 9.82 -21.16
C VAL A 90 -18.48 10.65 -20.13
N THR A 91 -18.13 10.03 -19.00
CA THR A 91 -17.21 10.58 -18.00
C THR A 91 -15.90 9.80 -18.07
N VAL A 92 -14.77 10.50 -18.12
CA VAL A 92 -13.45 9.86 -18.14
C VAL A 92 -12.84 9.98 -16.74
N VAL A 93 -12.35 8.87 -16.22
CA VAL A 93 -11.55 8.80 -14.99
C VAL A 93 -10.12 8.47 -15.39
N ASP A 94 -9.24 9.46 -15.32
CA ASP A 94 -7.84 9.40 -15.80
C ASP A 94 -6.82 9.82 -14.74
N ARG A 95 -7.26 10.05 -13.50
CA ARG A 95 -6.44 10.54 -12.41
C ARG A 95 -6.87 9.96 -11.07
N ASP A 96 -5.91 9.70 -10.18
CA ASP A 96 -6.21 9.43 -8.78
C ASP A 96 -6.92 10.64 -8.16
N ASP A 97 -8.00 10.41 -7.41
CA ASP A 97 -8.84 11.46 -6.84
C ASP A 97 -8.84 11.48 -5.30
N HIS A 98 -8.03 10.60 -4.67
CA HIS A 98 -7.93 10.51 -3.21
C HIS A 98 -7.01 11.57 -2.58
N LEU A 99 -6.01 12.03 -3.32
CA LEU A 99 -4.95 12.91 -2.79
C LEU A 99 -5.48 14.28 -2.35
N ARG A 100 -4.86 14.82 -1.31
CA ARG A 100 -5.04 16.17 -0.76
C ARG A 100 -3.67 16.82 -0.51
N PRO A 101 -2.90 17.20 -1.56
CA PRO A 101 -1.54 17.73 -1.43
C PRO A 101 -1.42 19.00 -0.58
N GLU A 102 -2.51 19.73 -0.44
CA GLU A 102 -2.65 20.95 0.35
C GLU A 102 -2.86 20.71 1.85
N THR A 103 -2.89 19.45 2.29
CA THR A 103 -3.06 19.08 3.70
C THR A 103 -1.99 19.72 4.58
N THR A 104 -2.40 20.25 5.74
CA THR A 104 -1.53 20.91 6.72
C THR A 104 -1.55 20.18 8.06
N MET A 105 -0.56 20.48 8.91
CA MET A 105 -0.50 19.92 10.28
C MET A 105 -1.71 20.35 11.10
N GLU A 106 -2.19 21.59 10.95
CA GLU A 106 -3.36 22.10 11.66
C GLU A 106 -4.64 21.39 11.25
N ALA A 107 -4.75 20.98 9.98
CA ALA A 107 -5.87 20.20 9.48
C ALA A 107 -5.83 18.78 10.05
N LEU A 108 -4.66 18.13 10.01
CA LEU A 108 -4.48 16.77 10.54
C LEU A 108 -4.70 16.70 12.04
N ALA A 109 -4.15 17.64 12.82
CA ALA A 109 -4.26 17.65 14.28
C ALA A 109 -5.72 17.70 14.78
N LYS A 110 -6.66 18.21 13.97
CA LYS A 110 -8.10 18.26 14.30
C LYS A 110 -8.83 16.93 14.07
N LEU A 111 -8.20 15.98 13.37
CA LEU A 111 -8.85 14.72 13.05
C LEU A 111 -8.90 13.80 14.28
N PRO A 112 -10.09 13.23 14.59
CA PRO A 112 -10.20 12.28 15.68
C PRO A 112 -9.49 10.97 15.31
N ALA A 113 -8.98 10.29 16.34
CA ALA A 113 -8.50 8.93 16.19
C ALA A 113 -9.65 7.97 15.84
N ALA A 114 -9.38 7.01 14.98
CA ALA A 114 -10.42 6.20 14.34
C ALA A 114 -11.02 5.10 15.26
N PHE A 115 -10.23 4.56 16.20
CA PHE A 115 -10.63 3.38 16.99
C PHE A 115 -10.48 3.52 18.51
N SER A 116 -9.76 4.53 19.00
CA SER A 116 -9.61 4.77 20.44
C SER A 116 -9.48 6.27 20.73
N LYS A 117 -9.90 6.72 21.92
CA LYS A 117 -9.81 8.15 22.30
C LYS A 117 -8.37 8.64 22.41
N ASP A 118 -7.48 7.76 22.85
CA ASP A 118 -6.05 8.03 23.04
C ASP A 118 -5.21 7.50 21.85
N GLY A 119 -5.88 7.16 20.75
CA GLY A 119 -5.26 6.59 19.55
C GLY A 119 -4.48 7.62 18.74
N THR A 120 -3.54 7.13 17.95
CA THR A 120 -2.73 7.99 17.06
C THR A 120 -3.14 7.87 15.60
N VAL A 121 -3.89 6.83 15.23
CA VAL A 121 -4.31 6.58 13.84
C VAL A 121 -5.58 7.37 13.53
N THR A 122 -5.53 8.19 12.48
CA THR A 122 -6.64 9.00 11.99
C THR A 122 -6.90 8.77 10.51
N ALA A 123 -8.02 9.28 10.01
CA ALA A 123 -8.30 9.28 8.57
C ALA A 123 -7.26 10.04 7.73
N GLY A 124 -6.48 10.95 8.34
CA GLY A 124 -5.47 11.73 7.62
C GLY A 124 -4.09 11.08 7.57
N ASN A 125 -3.83 10.09 8.43
CA ASN A 125 -2.54 9.38 8.48
C ASN A 125 -2.67 7.86 8.21
N ALA A 126 -3.83 7.43 7.72
CA ALA A 126 -4.13 6.10 7.21
C ALA A 126 -4.44 6.15 5.71
N SER A 127 -4.26 5.04 5.00
CA SER A 127 -4.69 4.95 3.61
C SER A 127 -6.20 4.97 3.45
N GLY A 128 -6.69 5.57 2.37
CA GLY A 128 -8.10 5.54 2.01
C GLY A 128 -8.61 4.19 1.53
N ILE A 129 -9.92 3.99 1.73
CA ILE A 129 -10.71 2.97 1.05
C ILE A 129 -11.02 3.52 -0.36
N VAL A 130 -10.40 2.94 -1.38
CA VAL A 130 -10.54 3.36 -2.77
C VAL A 130 -10.72 2.16 -3.69
N ASP A 131 -11.18 2.41 -4.92
CA ASP A 131 -11.31 1.39 -5.97
C ASP A 131 -10.22 1.58 -7.04
N GLY A 132 -9.72 0.48 -7.61
CA GLY A 132 -8.78 0.51 -8.73
C GLY A 132 -8.41 -0.87 -9.25
N GLY A 133 -8.02 -0.96 -10.54
CA GLY A 133 -7.37 -2.14 -11.14
C GLY A 133 -5.94 -1.85 -11.64
N ALA A 134 -5.04 -2.82 -11.51
CA ALA A 134 -3.68 -2.76 -12.04
C ALA A 134 -3.28 -4.13 -12.58
N ALA A 135 -2.55 -4.16 -13.69
CA ALA A 135 -2.10 -5.37 -14.34
C ALA A 135 -0.65 -5.23 -14.79
N VAL A 136 0.10 -6.33 -14.71
CA VAL A 136 1.46 -6.45 -15.23
C VAL A 136 1.55 -7.72 -16.06
N ILE A 137 2.35 -7.69 -17.13
CA ILE A 137 2.61 -8.87 -17.96
C ILE A 137 3.86 -9.56 -17.42
N LEU A 138 3.72 -10.80 -16.95
CA LEU A 138 4.84 -11.64 -16.56
C LEU A 138 5.17 -12.64 -17.68
N ALA A 139 6.43 -12.70 -18.07
CA ALA A 139 6.91 -13.62 -19.10
C ALA A 139 8.22 -14.27 -18.68
N SER A 140 8.44 -15.52 -19.12
CA SER A 140 9.74 -16.18 -18.98
C SER A 140 10.76 -15.55 -19.94
N GLY A 141 12.05 -15.66 -19.62
CA GLY A 141 13.11 -15.20 -20.53
C GLY A 141 13.07 -15.89 -21.91
N ALA A 142 12.57 -17.14 -21.98
CA ALA A 142 12.34 -17.84 -23.24
C ALA A 142 11.22 -17.18 -24.05
N ALA A 143 10.06 -16.89 -23.43
CA ALA A 143 8.95 -16.23 -24.10
C ALA A 143 9.30 -14.81 -24.57
N VAL A 144 10.12 -14.08 -23.79
CA VAL A 144 10.63 -12.75 -24.17
C VAL A 144 11.45 -12.84 -25.47
N LYS A 145 12.37 -13.81 -25.57
CA LYS A 145 13.20 -14.02 -26.76
C LYS A 145 12.37 -14.48 -27.95
N GLU A 146 11.53 -15.49 -27.76
CA GLU A 146 10.69 -16.09 -28.81
C GLU A 146 9.75 -15.06 -29.44
N LYS A 147 9.13 -14.21 -28.62
CA LYS A 147 8.13 -13.23 -29.07
C LYS A 147 8.70 -11.83 -29.33
N GLY A 148 10.01 -11.64 -29.24
CA GLY A 148 10.66 -10.33 -29.45
C GLY A 148 10.17 -9.23 -28.49
N LEU A 149 9.80 -9.59 -27.26
CA LEU A 149 9.29 -8.64 -26.26
C LEU A 149 10.43 -7.79 -25.70
N LYS A 150 10.11 -6.56 -25.29
CA LYS A 150 11.04 -5.64 -24.60
C LYS A 150 10.66 -5.58 -23.12
N PRO A 151 11.28 -6.37 -22.23
CA PRO A 151 10.93 -6.36 -20.82
C PRO A 151 11.41 -5.04 -20.18
N THR A 152 10.64 -4.52 -19.23
CA THR A 152 10.97 -3.29 -18.49
C THR A 152 11.79 -3.57 -17.22
N ALA A 153 11.60 -4.76 -16.63
CA ALA A 153 12.34 -5.23 -15.47
C ALA A 153 12.37 -6.77 -15.43
N ARG A 154 13.26 -7.32 -14.61
CA ARG A 154 13.25 -8.74 -14.19
C ARG A 154 13.00 -8.85 -12.69
N ILE A 155 12.32 -9.92 -12.30
CA ILE A 155 12.23 -10.33 -10.89
C ILE A 155 13.57 -10.96 -10.51
N VAL A 156 14.24 -10.41 -9.50
CA VAL A 156 15.52 -10.92 -8.97
C VAL A 156 15.25 -11.94 -7.88
N SER A 157 14.40 -11.59 -6.92
CA SER A 157 13.99 -12.45 -5.82
C SER A 157 12.65 -11.99 -5.24
N TRP A 158 12.06 -12.83 -4.41
CA TRP A 158 10.90 -12.48 -3.60
C TRP A 158 10.82 -13.36 -2.34
N ALA A 159 10.10 -12.87 -1.34
CA ALA A 159 9.83 -13.61 -0.12
C ALA A 159 8.49 -13.20 0.48
N ALA A 160 7.78 -14.19 1.03
CA ALA A 160 6.66 -13.98 1.93
C ALA A 160 7.00 -14.63 3.29
N VAL A 161 6.52 -14.03 4.36
CA VAL A 161 6.77 -14.47 5.75
C VAL A 161 5.51 -14.28 6.60
N GLY A 162 5.41 -15.05 7.68
CA GLY A 162 4.43 -14.84 8.74
C GLY A 162 5.06 -14.09 9.92
N VAL A 163 4.25 -13.29 10.62
CA VAL A 163 4.56 -12.57 11.86
C VAL A 163 3.36 -12.68 12.81
N ASP A 164 3.49 -12.18 14.03
CA ASP A 164 2.36 -12.04 14.95
C ASP A 164 1.24 -11.19 14.29
N PRO A 165 -0.01 -11.69 14.19
CA PRO A 165 -1.13 -10.95 13.60
C PRO A 165 -1.37 -9.57 14.23
N SER A 166 -1.11 -9.43 15.53
CA SER A 166 -1.25 -8.15 16.23
C SER A 166 -0.13 -7.14 15.90
N TYR A 167 0.92 -7.57 15.20
CA TYR A 167 1.99 -6.76 14.63
C TYR A 167 2.12 -6.98 13.12
N MET A 168 1.01 -7.29 12.42
CA MET A 168 1.00 -7.57 10.98
C MET A 168 1.69 -6.47 10.13
N GLY A 169 1.59 -5.22 10.58
CA GLY A 169 2.28 -4.07 9.98
C GLY A 169 3.78 -4.33 9.82
N MET A 170 4.42 -5.03 10.76
CA MET A 170 5.85 -5.31 10.69
C MET A 170 6.26 -6.38 9.68
N GLY A 171 5.33 -7.10 9.05
CA GLY A 171 5.62 -8.13 8.04
C GLY A 171 6.62 -7.74 6.94
N PRO A 172 6.59 -6.51 6.38
CA PRO A 172 7.56 -6.01 5.40
C PRO A 172 9.01 -6.14 5.82
N ALA A 173 9.34 -5.97 7.10
CA ALA A 173 10.74 -5.97 7.56
C ALA A 173 11.42 -7.35 7.41
N PRO A 174 10.91 -8.45 8.02
CA PRO A 174 11.46 -9.78 7.80
C PRO A 174 11.30 -10.26 6.35
N ALA A 175 10.23 -9.87 5.64
CA ALA A 175 10.08 -10.19 4.22
C ALA A 175 11.21 -9.57 3.37
N SER A 176 11.55 -8.30 3.66
CA SER A 176 12.60 -7.56 2.92
C SER A 176 13.97 -8.16 3.16
N ARG A 177 14.32 -8.46 4.43
CA ARG A 177 15.58 -9.14 4.77
C ARG A 177 15.72 -10.47 4.03
N LYS A 178 14.67 -11.29 4.01
CA LYS A 178 14.66 -12.59 3.32
C LYS A 178 14.74 -12.45 1.80
N ALA A 179 14.09 -11.45 1.21
CA ALA A 179 14.18 -11.20 -0.23
C ALA A 179 15.59 -10.72 -0.63
N LEU A 180 16.18 -9.81 0.16
CA LEU A 180 17.54 -9.31 -0.03
C LEU A 180 18.58 -10.43 0.06
N GLU A 181 18.47 -11.28 1.09
CA GLU A 181 19.31 -12.47 1.26
C GLU A 181 19.24 -13.39 0.04
N LYS A 182 18.03 -13.72 -0.43
CA LYS A 182 17.83 -14.54 -1.64
C LYS A 182 18.40 -13.92 -2.91
N ALA A 183 18.42 -12.58 -2.99
CA ALA A 183 18.99 -11.87 -4.13
C ALA A 183 20.53 -11.77 -4.05
N GLY A 184 21.13 -12.07 -2.89
CA GLY A 184 22.54 -11.76 -2.63
C GLY A 184 22.81 -10.25 -2.64
N LEU A 185 21.84 -9.43 -2.23
CA LEU A 185 21.91 -7.97 -2.21
C LEU A 185 21.81 -7.44 -0.79
N THR A 186 22.37 -6.26 -0.59
CA THR A 186 22.21 -5.44 0.63
C THR A 186 21.22 -4.31 0.38
N LEU A 187 20.65 -3.75 1.46
CA LEU A 187 19.72 -2.63 1.35
C LEU A 187 20.36 -1.41 0.66
N ASP A 188 21.65 -1.16 0.88
CA ASP A 188 22.39 -0.03 0.28
C ASP A 188 22.49 -0.13 -1.25
N GLN A 189 22.36 -1.34 -1.81
CA GLN A 189 22.34 -1.57 -3.25
C GLN A 189 20.97 -1.32 -3.89
N ILE A 190 19.92 -1.10 -3.08
CA ILE A 190 18.58 -0.78 -3.58
C ILE A 190 18.50 0.72 -3.87
N ASP A 191 18.19 1.07 -5.12
CA ASP A 191 18.12 2.45 -5.58
C ASP A 191 16.80 3.13 -5.19
N LEU A 192 15.70 2.38 -5.24
CA LEU A 192 14.35 2.86 -4.94
C LEU A 192 13.54 1.81 -4.19
N ILE A 193 12.68 2.27 -3.30
CA ILE A 193 11.89 1.42 -2.41
C ILE A 193 10.44 1.87 -2.44
N GLU A 194 9.53 0.93 -2.60
CA GLU A 194 8.10 1.13 -2.41
C GLU A 194 7.63 0.31 -1.21
N VAL A 195 7.20 0.96 -0.14
CA VAL A 195 6.62 0.34 1.06
C VAL A 195 5.16 0.76 1.13
N ASN A 196 4.24 -0.21 1.11
CA ASN A 196 2.81 0.11 1.20
C ASN A 196 2.48 0.88 2.50
N GLU A 197 1.85 2.04 2.35
CA GLU A 197 1.49 2.95 3.44
C GLU A 197 0.07 2.69 3.93
N ALA A 198 -0.25 1.47 4.38
CA ALA A 198 -1.57 1.20 4.95
C ALA A 198 -1.89 2.16 6.12
N PHE A 199 -0.87 2.43 6.94
CA PHE A 199 -0.90 3.41 8.03
C PHE A 199 0.48 4.04 8.21
N SER A 200 0.54 5.33 8.54
CA SER A 200 1.80 6.04 8.78
C SER A 200 2.61 5.41 9.90
N GLY A 201 1.96 5.02 11.01
CA GLY A 201 2.62 4.37 12.15
C GLY A 201 3.27 3.02 11.78
N GLN A 202 2.63 2.26 10.89
CA GLN A 202 3.20 1.01 10.37
C GLN A 202 4.40 1.30 9.47
N TYR A 203 4.23 2.20 8.50
CA TYR A 203 5.31 2.58 7.57
C TYR A 203 6.55 3.04 8.33
N LEU A 204 6.38 3.97 9.29
CA LEU A 204 7.47 4.54 10.07
C LEU A 204 8.15 3.47 10.95
N ALA A 205 7.40 2.47 11.43
CA ALA A 205 7.98 1.35 12.17
C ALA A 205 8.86 0.47 11.26
N VAL A 206 8.40 0.17 10.04
CA VAL A 206 9.21 -0.54 9.03
C VAL A 206 10.42 0.28 8.59
N GLU A 207 10.25 1.59 8.42
CA GLU A 207 11.32 2.54 8.08
C GLU A 207 12.43 2.50 9.14
N LYS A 208 12.07 2.63 10.42
CA LYS A 208 13.00 2.56 11.56
C LYS A 208 13.67 1.18 11.67
N GLU A 209 12.90 0.09 11.52
CA GLU A 209 13.39 -1.29 11.68
C GLU A 209 14.37 -1.73 10.56
N LEU A 210 14.18 -1.23 9.34
CA LEU A 210 15.07 -1.53 8.21
C LEU A 210 16.15 -0.46 8.00
N GLY A 211 16.02 0.73 8.59
CA GLY A 211 16.91 1.86 8.33
C GLY A 211 16.73 2.43 6.92
N LEU A 212 15.48 2.56 6.46
CA LEU A 212 15.20 3.00 5.09
C LEU A 212 15.55 4.49 4.88
N ASP A 213 16.16 4.81 3.74
CA ASP A 213 16.36 6.19 3.30
C ASP A 213 15.07 6.74 2.67
N ARG A 214 14.47 7.73 3.34
CA ARG A 214 13.23 8.39 2.90
C ARG A 214 13.39 9.17 1.58
N ASN A 215 14.62 9.44 1.13
CA ASN A 215 14.87 10.05 -0.19
C ASN A 215 14.77 9.06 -1.35
N LYS A 216 14.82 7.75 -1.04
CA LYS A 216 14.69 6.65 -1.99
C LYS A 216 13.38 5.87 -1.84
N THR A 217 12.65 6.10 -0.74
CA THR A 217 11.44 5.36 -0.39
C THR A 217 10.17 6.17 -0.71
N ASN A 218 9.21 5.57 -1.42
CA ASN A 218 7.91 6.16 -1.78
C ASN A 218 8.06 7.58 -2.36
N VAL A 219 8.97 7.73 -3.33
CA VAL A 219 9.40 9.05 -3.83
C VAL A 219 8.32 9.78 -4.65
N ASN A 220 7.28 9.06 -5.04
CA ASN A 220 6.11 9.55 -5.75
C ASN A 220 4.86 9.62 -4.84
N GLY A 221 5.05 9.55 -3.52
CA GLY A 221 3.95 9.35 -2.56
C GLY A 221 3.55 7.88 -2.48
N GLY A 222 2.62 7.57 -1.58
CA GLY A 222 2.14 6.21 -1.39
C GLY A 222 0.67 6.15 -1.02
N ALA A 223 0.24 5.03 -0.44
CA ALA A 223 -1.17 4.70 -0.23
C ALA A 223 -1.92 5.66 0.71
N ILE A 224 -1.25 6.47 1.54
CA ILE A 224 -1.93 7.53 2.30
C ILE A 224 -2.52 8.58 1.35
N ALA A 225 -1.79 8.91 0.28
CA ALA A 225 -2.22 9.90 -0.71
C ALA A 225 -2.99 9.27 -1.87
N LEU A 226 -2.53 8.12 -2.35
CA LEU A 226 -3.04 7.43 -3.54
C LEU A 226 -4.17 6.44 -3.23
N GLY A 227 -4.40 6.13 -1.95
CA GLY A 227 -5.35 5.12 -1.49
C GLY A 227 -4.82 3.68 -1.55
N HIS A 228 -5.54 2.77 -0.89
CA HIS A 228 -5.15 1.36 -0.77
C HIS A 228 -6.25 0.39 -1.25
N PRO A 229 -6.37 0.18 -2.58
CA PRO A 229 -7.21 -0.88 -3.11
C PRO A 229 -6.51 -2.23 -2.85
N LEU A 230 -6.96 -2.95 -1.82
CA LEU A 230 -6.29 -4.12 -1.21
C LEU A 230 -5.71 -5.10 -2.24
N GLY A 231 -6.54 -5.62 -3.15
CA GLY A 231 -6.14 -6.65 -4.12
C GLY A 231 -5.25 -6.14 -5.27
N MET A 232 -5.22 -4.83 -5.50
CA MET A 232 -4.46 -4.19 -6.59
C MET A 232 -3.08 -3.71 -6.15
N THR A 233 -2.96 -3.30 -4.89
CA THR A 233 -1.84 -2.48 -4.39
C THR A 233 -0.48 -3.09 -4.69
N GLY A 234 -0.28 -4.40 -4.52
CA GLY A 234 0.99 -5.05 -4.83
C GLY A 234 1.44 -4.84 -6.27
N SER A 235 0.53 -4.98 -7.24
CA SER A 235 0.81 -4.73 -8.66
C SER A 235 1.13 -3.26 -8.93
N ARG A 236 0.42 -2.33 -8.27
CA ARG A 236 0.67 -0.89 -8.39
C ARG A 236 2.07 -0.53 -7.91
N LEU A 237 2.47 -0.99 -6.72
CA LEU A 237 3.82 -0.73 -6.18
C LEU A 237 4.91 -1.18 -7.16
N ILE A 238 4.77 -2.37 -7.75
CA ILE A 238 5.74 -2.89 -8.72
C ILE A 238 5.78 -2.04 -9.98
N LEU A 239 4.61 -1.63 -10.51
CA LEU A 239 4.52 -0.80 -11.71
C LEU A 239 5.15 0.58 -11.49
N THR A 240 4.74 1.29 -10.44
CA THR A 240 5.27 2.60 -10.06
C THR A 240 6.79 2.52 -9.84
N LEU A 241 7.28 1.52 -9.12
CA LEU A 241 8.71 1.31 -8.88
C LEU A 241 9.48 1.06 -10.18
N THR A 242 8.96 0.22 -11.08
CA THR A 242 9.60 -0.10 -12.36
C THR A 242 9.75 1.13 -13.24
N LEU A 243 8.68 1.93 -13.36
CA LEU A 243 8.68 3.15 -14.16
C LEU A 243 9.61 4.22 -13.56
N GLU A 244 9.60 4.38 -12.24
CA GLU A 244 10.46 5.35 -11.56
C GLU A 244 11.95 4.98 -11.64
N LEU A 245 12.30 3.68 -11.57
CA LEU A 245 13.67 3.22 -11.86
C LEU A 245 14.10 3.61 -13.28
N GLY A 246 13.22 3.41 -14.26
CA GLY A 246 13.44 3.84 -15.65
C GLY A 246 13.67 5.33 -15.78
N ARG A 247 12.77 6.13 -15.20
CA ARG A 247 12.83 7.59 -15.24
C ARG A 247 14.13 8.14 -14.64
N ARG A 248 14.67 7.48 -13.60
CA ARG A 248 15.92 7.89 -12.92
C ARG A 248 17.18 7.22 -13.45
N GLY A 249 17.09 6.31 -14.42
CA GLY A 249 18.23 5.51 -14.87
C GLY A 249 18.84 4.66 -13.75
N LYS A 250 18.01 4.16 -12.84
CA LYS A 250 18.40 3.33 -11.70
C LYS A 250 18.18 1.85 -11.98
N LYS A 251 18.74 0.99 -11.14
CA LYS A 251 18.88 -0.44 -11.41
C LYS A 251 18.00 -1.30 -10.50
N TYR A 252 18.23 -1.28 -9.21
CA TYR A 252 17.55 -2.19 -8.27
C TYR A 252 16.43 -1.50 -7.53
N GLY A 253 15.26 -2.14 -7.51
CA GLY A 253 14.11 -1.70 -6.73
C GLY A 253 13.61 -2.77 -5.77
N MET A 254 13.03 -2.34 -4.66
CA MET A 254 12.35 -3.21 -3.69
C MET A 254 10.92 -2.73 -3.46
N ALA A 255 9.92 -3.60 -3.64
CA ALA A 255 8.53 -3.31 -3.27
C ALA A 255 8.08 -4.25 -2.15
N THR A 256 7.45 -3.72 -1.11
CA THR A 256 7.09 -4.48 0.10
C THR A 256 5.77 -4.02 0.71
N ALA A 257 5.00 -4.97 1.26
CA ALA A 257 3.68 -4.70 1.84
C ALA A 257 3.38 -5.59 3.04
N CYS A 258 2.69 -5.02 4.03
CA CYS A 258 2.07 -5.76 5.12
C CYS A 258 0.76 -6.40 4.66
N ILE A 259 0.34 -7.47 5.31
CA ILE A 259 -0.88 -8.22 4.97
C ILE A 259 -1.58 -8.58 6.30
N GLY A 260 -2.87 -8.26 6.39
CA GLY A 260 -3.72 -8.65 7.54
C GLY A 260 -3.69 -10.16 7.78
N GLY A 261 -3.84 -10.60 9.02
CA GLY A 261 -3.56 -11.99 9.40
C GLY A 261 -2.11 -12.25 9.83
N GLY A 262 -1.23 -11.24 9.80
CA GLY A 262 0.15 -11.37 10.25
C GLY A 262 1.09 -11.88 9.18
N GLN A 263 1.12 -11.23 8.02
CA GLN A 263 2.04 -11.60 6.95
C GLN A 263 2.72 -10.37 6.33
N GLY A 264 3.82 -10.63 5.63
CA GLY A 264 4.48 -9.63 4.81
C GLY A 264 5.05 -10.24 3.54
N ILE A 265 5.15 -9.43 2.49
CA ILE A 265 5.69 -9.84 1.21
C ILE A 265 6.65 -8.76 0.68
N THR A 266 7.74 -9.20 0.07
CA THR A 266 8.70 -8.33 -0.62
C THR A 266 9.11 -8.95 -1.94
N ILE A 267 9.25 -8.10 -2.96
CA ILE A 267 9.82 -8.44 -4.26
C ILE A 267 10.99 -7.49 -4.56
N ILE A 268 12.05 -8.05 -5.13
CA ILE A 268 13.19 -7.28 -5.65
C ILE A 268 13.18 -7.40 -7.17
N ILE A 269 13.26 -6.25 -7.83
CA ILE A 269 13.32 -6.15 -9.28
C ILE A 269 14.61 -5.47 -9.73
N GLU A 270 15.05 -5.81 -10.94
CA GLU A 270 16.15 -5.13 -11.63
C GLU A 270 15.64 -4.60 -12.96
N ARG A 271 15.89 -3.32 -13.23
CA ARG A 271 15.59 -2.69 -14.52
C ARG A 271 16.48 -3.27 -15.63
N ILE A 272 15.88 -3.51 -16.80
CA ILE A 272 16.57 -3.96 -18.02
C ILE A 272 16.82 -2.77 -18.96
#